data_AF-A0A661NJI1-F1
#
_entry.id   AF-A0A661NJI1-F1
#
_cell.length_a   1.000
_cell.length_b   1.000
_cell.length_c   1.000
_cell.angle_alpha   90.00
_cell.angle_beta   90.00
_cell.angle_gamma   90.00
#
_symmetry.space_group_name_H-M   'P 1'
#
loop_
_entity.id
_entity.type
_entity.pdbx_description
1 polymer ?
#
loop_
_entity_poly.entity_id
_entity_poly.type
_entity_poly.pdbx_seq_one_letter_code
_entity_poly.pdbx_strand_id
1 'polypeptide(L)'
;MWLMLLALVLPPAFLVLLQRLDPTPVATRPWVVLLCLPFFLVLLSLPRRYRLNGRQLVIEGLFYRKRIPREQIVSARRIGSAAALVSLGSVFCSDPGRAIELQRRRGRALVISPRRPELFLAALPAGDRDQGV
;
A
#
# COMPACT_ATOMS: atom_id res chain seq x y z
N MET A 1 -14.63 -3.94 10.29
CA MET A 1 -13.78 -2.91 10.95
C MET A 1 -13.32 -3.38 12.33
N TRP A 2 -14.23 -3.76 13.23
CA TRP A 2 -13.89 -4.29 14.56
C TRP A 2 -12.99 -5.53 14.55
N LEU A 3 -13.23 -6.52 13.68
CA LEU A 3 -12.34 -7.69 13.52
C LEU A 3 -10.91 -7.31 13.08
N MET A 4 -10.75 -6.30 12.22
CA MET A 4 -9.42 -5.81 11.84
C MET A 4 -8.72 -5.12 13.01
N LEU A 5 -9.45 -4.32 13.80
CA LEU A 5 -8.89 -3.67 14.99
C LEU A 5 -8.51 -4.71 16.05
N LEU A 6 -9.31 -5.77 16.19
CA LEU A 6 -8.99 -6.87 17.09
C LEU A 6 -7.73 -7.62 16.64
N ALA A 7 -7.62 -7.93 15.35
CA ALA A 7 -6.41 -8.51 14.75
C ALA A 7 -5.18 -7.58 14.81
N LEU A 8 -5.40 -6.26 14.94
CA LEU A 8 -4.34 -5.27 15.11
C LEU A 8 -3.75 -5.29 16.53
N VAL A 9 -4.61 -5.51 17.54
CA VAL A 9 -4.27 -5.37 18.97
C VAL A 9 -3.94 -6.71 19.63
N LEU A 10 -4.53 -7.82 19.17
CA LEU A 10 -4.29 -9.15 19.75
C LEU A 10 -2.82 -9.57 19.70
N PRO A 11 -2.10 -9.43 18.57
CA PRO A 11 -0.71 -9.88 18.48
C PRO A 11 0.23 -9.16 19.46
N PRO A 12 0.28 -7.82 19.56
CA PRO A 12 1.13 -7.15 20.53
C PRO A 12 0.69 -7.40 21.98
N ALA A 13 -0.62 -7.48 22.25
CA ALA A 13 -1.11 -7.78 23.60
C ALA A 13 -0.72 -9.20 24.07
N PHE A 14 -0.78 -10.18 23.17
CA PHE A 14 -0.36 -11.56 23.44
C PHE A 14 1.15 -11.66 23.64
N LEU A 15 1.95 -10.90 22.88
CA LEU A 15 3.40 -10.83 23.06
C LEU A 15 3.79 -10.22 24.42
N VAL A 16 3.10 -9.16 24.86
CA VAL A 16 3.31 -8.57 26.19
C VAL A 16 2.92 -9.56 27.30
N LEU A 17 1.85 -10.33 27.10
CA LEU A 17 1.44 -11.37 28.06
C LEU A 17 2.47 -12.51 28.15
N LEU A 18 3.00 -12.96 27.00
CA LEU A 18 4.05 -13.99 26.96
C LEU A 18 5.36 -13.52 27.61
N GLN A 19 5.75 -12.25 27.42
CA GLN A 19 6.93 -11.67 28.10
C GLN A 19 6.78 -11.67 29.62
N ARG A 20 5.56 -11.51 30.13
CA ARG A 20 5.30 -11.56 31.58
C ARG A 20 5.39 -12.98 32.14
N LEU A 21 5.12 -13.99 31.31
CA LEU A 21 5.16 -15.41 31.70
C LEU A 21 6.58 -16.01 31.58
N ASP A 22 7.38 -15.50 30.65
CA ASP A 22 8.71 -16.03 30.36
C ASP A 22 9.63 -14.88 29.88
N PRO A 23 10.65 -14.50 30.68
CA PRO A 23 11.48 -13.31 30.42
C PRO A 23 12.55 -13.53 29.34
N THR A 24 12.53 -14.67 28.64
CA THR A 24 13.45 -14.91 27.53
C THR A 24 13.20 -13.93 26.37
N PRO A 25 14.27 -13.46 25.69
CA PRO A 25 14.14 -12.42 24.67
C PRO A 25 13.26 -12.90 23.50
N VAL A 26 12.13 -12.22 23.34
CA VAL A 26 11.08 -12.53 22.36
C VAL A 26 11.55 -12.37 20.91
N ALA A 27 12.60 -11.57 20.68
CA ALA A 27 13.15 -11.28 19.36
C ALA A 27 13.67 -12.52 18.60
N THR A 28 14.01 -13.61 19.30
CA THR A 28 14.62 -14.81 18.71
C THR A 28 13.60 -15.89 18.32
N ARG A 29 12.31 -15.72 18.61
CA ARG A 29 11.29 -16.74 18.36
C ARG A 29 10.66 -16.55 16.97
N PRO A 30 10.86 -17.49 16.01
CA PRO A 30 10.33 -17.36 14.64
C PRO A 30 8.80 -17.26 14.59
N TRP A 31 8.12 -17.80 15.60
CA TRP A 31 6.66 -17.71 15.76
C TRP A 31 6.15 -16.28 15.94
N VAL A 32 6.97 -15.34 16.42
CA VAL A 32 6.60 -13.92 16.56
C VAL A 32 6.39 -13.28 15.19
N VAL A 33 7.22 -13.64 14.21
CA VAL A 33 7.06 -13.20 12.81
C VAL A 33 5.77 -13.74 12.23
N LEU A 34 5.47 -15.03 12.48
CA LEU A 34 4.21 -15.65 12.06
C LEU A 34 2.99 -15.02 12.74
N LEU A 35 3.09 -14.63 14.01
CA LEU A 35 2.02 -13.97 14.76
C LEU A 35 1.74 -12.55 14.24
N CYS A 36 2.79 -11.84 13.79
CA CYS A 36 2.69 -10.50 13.20
C CYS A 36 2.36 -10.51 11.70
N LEU A 37 2.53 -11.63 11.00
CA LEU A 37 2.22 -11.78 9.58
C LEU A 37 0.76 -11.41 9.22
N PRO A 38 -0.29 -11.88 9.93
CA PRO A 38 -1.65 -11.43 9.67
C PRO A 38 -1.83 -9.94 9.90
N PHE A 39 -1.13 -9.34 10.87
CA PHE A 39 -1.15 -7.88 11.08
C PHE A 39 -0.60 -7.13 9.86
N PHE A 40 0.51 -7.56 9.28
CA PHE A 40 1.07 -6.93 8.08
C PHE A 40 0.16 -7.11 6.85
N LEU A 41 -0.46 -8.28 6.70
CA LEU A 41 -1.45 -8.53 5.63
C LEU A 41 -2.70 -7.66 5.78
N VAL A 42 -3.18 -7.49 7.02
CA VAL A 42 -4.28 -6.58 7.38
C VAL A 42 -3.89 -5.14 7.02
N LEU A 43 -2.67 -4.71 7.31
CA LEU A 43 -2.18 -3.37 6.96
C LEU A 43 -2.13 -3.15 5.44
N LEU A 44 -1.71 -4.16 4.69
CA LEU A 44 -1.65 -4.14 3.23
C LEU A 44 -3.05 -4.10 2.58
N SER A 45 -4.05 -4.71 3.21
CA SER A 45 -5.44 -4.76 2.73
C SER A 45 -6.33 -3.59 3.19
N LEU A 46 -5.80 -2.67 4.01
CA LEU A 46 -6.56 -1.50 4.44
C LEU A 46 -7.03 -0.65 3.23
N PRO A 47 -8.31 -0.23 3.22
CA PRO A 47 -8.86 0.52 2.11
C PRO A 47 -8.17 1.87 1.97
N ARG A 48 -7.85 2.23 0.73
CA ARG A 48 -7.22 3.50 0.36
C ARG A 48 -8.11 4.25 -0.62
N ARG A 49 -8.15 5.57 -0.48
CA ARG A 49 -8.86 6.47 -1.37
C ARG A 49 -7.84 7.24 -2.20
N TYR A 50 -8.07 7.26 -3.50
CA TYR A 50 -7.24 7.98 -4.45
C TYR A 50 -8.09 9.07 -5.07
N ARG A 51 -7.66 10.32 -4.96
CA ARG A 51 -8.33 11.47 -5.56
C ARG A 51 -7.32 12.19 -6.45
N LEU A 52 -7.56 12.15 -7.75
CA LEU A 52 -6.81 12.95 -8.70
C LEU A 52 -7.56 14.27 -8.90
N ASN A 53 -7.01 15.36 -8.38
CA ASN A 53 -7.47 16.70 -8.67
C ASN A 53 -6.58 17.27 -9.79
N GLY A 54 -7.05 18.29 -10.52
CA GLY A 54 -6.34 18.86 -11.68
C GLY A 54 -4.85 19.18 -11.44
N ARG A 55 -4.45 19.47 -10.19
CA ARG A 55 -3.07 19.80 -9.81
C ARG A 55 -2.31 18.71 -9.03
N GLN A 56 -2.99 17.73 -8.42
CA GLN A 56 -2.33 16.77 -7.52
C GLN A 56 -3.12 15.47 -7.35
N LEU A 57 -2.38 14.37 -7.18
CA LEU A 57 -2.88 13.09 -6.70
C LEU A 57 -2.81 13.06 -5.17
N VAL A 58 -3.95 12.85 -4.53
CA VAL A 58 -4.05 12.62 -3.08
C VAL A 58 -4.31 11.13 -2.85
N ILE A 59 -3.43 10.51 -2.08
CA ILE A 59 -3.57 9.14 -1.59
C ILE A 59 -3.91 9.22 -0.10
N GLU A 60 -5.07 8.71 0.28
CA GLU A 60 -5.61 8.75 1.63
C GLU A 60 -5.75 7.31 2.12
N GLY A 61 -4.88 6.91 3.04
CA GLY A 61 -5.00 5.67 3.80
C GLY A 61 -5.62 5.93 5.16
N LEU A 62 -5.87 4.86 5.93
CA LEU A 62 -6.47 4.98 7.26
C LEU A 62 -5.64 5.83 8.23
N PHE A 63 -4.31 5.73 8.17
CA PHE A 63 -3.38 6.42 9.09
C PHE A 63 -2.44 7.40 8.40
N TYR A 64 -2.63 7.67 7.11
CA TYR A 64 -1.73 8.55 6.36
C TYR A 64 -2.44 9.27 5.24
N ARG A 65 -1.90 10.44 4.89
CA ARG A 65 -2.32 11.21 3.71
C ARG A 65 -1.09 11.68 2.96
N LYS A 66 -0.95 11.25 1.70
CA LYS A 66 0.16 11.61 0.82
C LYS A 66 -0.36 12.43 -0.36
N ARG A 67 0.28 13.56 -0.62
CA ARG A 67 -0.03 14.42 -1.77
C ARG A 67 1.13 14.38 -2.75
N ILE A 68 0.83 14.14 -4.02
CA ILE A 68 1.81 14.06 -5.09
C ILE A 68 1.38 15.07 -6.15
N PRO A 69 2.17 16.13 -6.39
CA PRO A 69 1.88 17.07 -7.47
C PRO A 69 1.83 16.36 -8.81
N ARG A 70 0.87 16.73 -9.66
CA ARG A 70 0.68 16.08 -10.97
C ARG A 70 1.90 16.24 -11.85
N GLU A 71 2.57 17.39 -11.80
CA GLU A 71 3.83 17.67 -12.50
C GLU A 71 4.99 16.75 -12.13
N GLN A 72 4.88 16.03 -10.99
CA GLN A 72 5.87 15.03 -10.61
C GLN A 72 5.56 13.66 -11.18
N ILE A 73 4.35 13.41 -11.71
CA ILE A 73 3.99 12.15 -12.35
C ILE A 73 4.48 12.25 -13.79
N VAL A 74 5.44 11.40 -14.14
CA VAL A 74 6.05 11.36 -15.49
C VAL A 74 5.26 10.40 -16.37
N SER A 75 4.89 9.25 -15.81
CA SER A 75 4.06 8.29 -16.51
C SER A 75 3.24 7.46 -15.53
N ALA A 76 2.16 6.88 -16.03
CA ALA A 76 1.34 5.92 -15.34
C ALA A 76 1.04 4.74 -16.27
N ARG A 77 1.22 3.52 -15.77
CA ARG A 77 0.93 2.29 -16.51
C ARG A 77 0.31 1.23 -15.62
N ARG A 78 -0.50 0.37 -16.22
CA ARG A 78 -1.03 -0.80 -15.53
C ARG A 78 0.09 -1.81 -15.34
N ILE A 79 0.13 -2.46 -14.19
CA ILE A 79 1.08 -3.54 -13.92
C ILE A 79 0.35 -4.80 -13.48
N GLY A 80 0.94 -5.96 -13.77
CA GLY A 80 0.40 -7.24 -13.31
C GLY A 80 0.45 -7.37 -11.79
N SER A 81 -0.43 -8.22 -11.24
CA SER A 81 -0.55 -8.43 -9.80
C SER A 81 0.74 -8.94 -9.15
N ALA A 82 1.49 -9.82 -9.83
CA ALA A 82 2.79 -10.30 -9.36
C ALA A 82 3.80 -9.14 -9.24
N ALA A 83 3.91 -8.29 -10.26
CA ALA A 83 4.78 -7.12 -10.23
C ALA A 83 4.35 -6.13 -9.13
N ALA A 84 3.04 -5.98 -8.92
CA ALA A 84 2.50 -5.13 -7.86
C ALA A 84 2.82 -5.63 -6.45
N LEU A 85 2.92 -6.95 -6.23
CA LEU A 85 3.26 -7.53 -4.93
C LEU A 85 4.76 -7.42 -4.62
N VAL A 86 5.62 -7.50 -5.64
CA VAL A 86 7.08 -7.47 -5.48
C VAL A 86 7.64 -6.04 -5.51
N SER A 87 6.90 -5.08 -6.08
CA SER A 87 7.35 -3.69 -6.14
C SER A 87 7.46 -3.05 -4.75
N LEU A 88 8.61 -2.44 -4.47
CA LEU A 88 8.82 -1.62 -3.26
C LEU A 88 7.85 -0.41 -3.20
N GLY A 89 7.27 -0.01 -4.33
CA GLY A 89 6.25 1.04 -4.42
C GLY A 89 4.84 0.60 -4.01
N SER A 90 4.64 -0.69 -3.72
CA SER A 90 3.34 -1.32 -3.40
C SER A 90 2.73 -0.92 -2.07
N VAL A 91 3.44 -0.14 -1.26
CA VAL A 91 2.94 0.40 0.02
C VAL A 91 1.59 1.12 -0.13
N PHE A 92 1.32 1.66 -1.32
CA PHE A 92 0.08 2.37 -1.63
C PHE A 92 -0.92 1.54 -2.45
N CYS A 93 -0.67 0.26 -2.71
CA CYS A 93 -1.48 -0.65 -3.53
C CYS A 93 -2.29 -1.60 -2.65
N SER A 94 -3.62 -1.44 -2.61
CA SER A 94 -4.51 -2.27 -1.77
C SER A 94 -5.08 -3.46 -2.55
N ASP A 95 -5.15 -3.35 -3.87
CA ASP A 95 -5.65 -4.40 -4.77
C ASP A 95 -4.65 -4.60 -5.92
N PRO A 96 -3.80 -5.64 -5.86
CA PRO A 96 -2.85 -5.98 -6.92
C PRO A 96 -3.51 -6.25 -8.28
N GLY A 97 -4.80 -6.62 -8.32
CA GLY A 97 -5.54 -6.85 -9.58
C GLY A 97 -5.82 -5.57 -10.37
N ARG A 98 -5.69 -4.41 -9.72
CA ARG A 98 -5.97 -3.08 -10.30
C ARG A 98 -4.77 -2.15 -10.19
N ALA A 99 -3.58 -2.71 -10.10
CA ALA A 99 -2.37 -1.97 -9.83
C ALA A 99 -1.95 -1.08 -11.01
N ILE A 100 -1.62 0.16 -10.69
CA ILE A 100 -1.03 1.15 -11.58
C ILE A 100 0.29 1.59 -10.96
N GLU A 101 1.36 1.47 -11.73
CA GLU A 101 2.64 2.06 -11.41
C GLU A 101 2.68 3.51 -11.90
N LEU A 102 3.06 4.42 -11.00
CA LEU A 102 3.27 5.83 -11.25
C LEU A 102 4.77 6.11 -11.19
N GLN A 103 5.34 6.42 -12.35
CA GLN A 103 6.70 6.90 -12.44
C GLN A 103 6.73 8.36 -12.00
N ARG A 104 7.70 8.71 -11.16
CA ARG A 104 7.85 10.07 -10.65
C ARG A 104 9.14 10.71 -11.14
N ARG A 105 9.08 12.02 -11.44
CA ARG A 105 10.23 12.82 -11.84
C ARG A 105 11.30 12.89 -10.75
N ARG A 106 10.86 12.86 -9.48
CA ARG A 106 11.73 12.80 -8.30
C ARG A 106 11.25 11.72 -7.34
N GLY A 107 12.18 10.88 -6.90
CA GLY A 107 11.94 9.78 -5.96
C GLY A 107 11.56 8.46 -6.63
N ARG A 108 11.19 7.48 -5.81
CA ARG A 108 10.83 6.13 -6.28
C ARG A 108 9.44 6.10 -6.92
N ALA A 109 9.27 5.17 -7.86
CA ALA A 109 7.98 4.80 -8.42
C ALA A 109 7.01 4.38 -7.31
N LEU A 110 5.73 4.64 -7.53
CA LEU A 110 4.67 4.34 -6.57
C LEU A 110 3.64 3.46 -7.25
N VAL A 111 3.17 2.42 -6.55
CA VAL A 111 2.10 1.59 -7.06
C VAL A 111 0.82 1.92 -6.29
N ILE A 112 -0.23 2.27 -7.04
CA ILE A 112 -1.56 2.55 -6.50
C ILE A 112 -2.57 1.60 -7.11
N SER A 113 -3.73 1.42 -6.46
CA SER A 113 -4.81 0.59 -6.99
C SER A 113 -6.15 1.34 -6.92
N PRO A 114 -6.36 2.35 -7.78
CA PRO A 114 -7.62 3.10 -7.78
C PRO A 114 -8.79 2.18 -8.15
N ARG A 115 -9.99 2.48 -7.62
CA ARG A 115 -11.20 1.67 -7.85
C ARG A 115 -11.48 1.41 -9.33
N ARG A 116 -11.23 2.41 -10.17
CA ARG A 116 -11.41 2.38 -11.63
C ARG A 116 -10.09 2.78 -12.31
N PRO A 117 -9.17 1.83 -12.57
CA PRO A 117 -7.85 2.13 -13.12
C PRO A 117 -7.92 2.79 -14.50
N GLU A 118 -8.85 2.35 -15.35
CA GLU A 118 -9.02 2.92 -16.70
C GLU A 118 -9.39 4.40 -16.67
N LEU A 119 -10.34 4.80 -15.81
CA LEU A 119 -10.72 6.21 -15.66
C LEU A 119 -9.58 7.04 -15.06
N PHE A 120 -8.77 6.44 -14.20
CA PHE A 120 -7.62 7.12 -13.61
C PHE A 120 -6.55 7.42 -14.68
N LEU A 121 -6.22 6.43 -15.51
CA LEU A 121 -5.29 6.62 -16.64
C LEU A 121 -5.85 7.61 -17.67
N ALA A 122 -7.15 7.53 -17.96
CA ALA A 122 -7.83 8.46 -18.85
C ALA A 122 -7.82 9.91 -18.33
N ALA A 123 -7.80 10.11 -17.01
CA ALA A 123 -7.73 11.43 -16.40
C ALA A 123 -6.32 12.04 -16.44
N LEU A 124 -5.28 11.24 -16.74
CA LEU A 124 -3.91 11.71 -16.96
C LEU A 124 -3.74 12.23 -18.40
N PRO A 125 -2.90 13.27 -18.61
CA PRO A 125 -2.64 13.82 -19.93
C PRO A 125 -2.01 12.73 -20.83
N ALA A 126 -2.22 12.82 -22.15
CA ALA A 126 -1.76 11.79 -23.09
C ALA A 126 -0.24 11.54 -23.05
N GLY A 127 0.57 12.53 -22.69
CA GLY A 127 2.03 12.39 -22.52
C GLY A 127 2.47 11.59 -21.29
N ASP A 128 1.58 11.38 -20.32
CA ASP A 128 1.86 10.61 -19.10
C ASP A 128 1.35 9.16 -19.22
N ARG A 129 0.80 8.76 -20.37
CA ARG A 129 0.34 7.38 -20.60
C ARG A 129 1.41 6.62 -21.35
N ASP A 130 2.14 5.78 -20.65
CA ASP A 130 3.04 4.85 -21.31
C ASP A 130 2.19 3.69 -21.85
N GLN A 131 2.01 3.65 -23.16
CA GLN A 131 1.32 2.55 -23.86
C GLN A 131 2.26 1.35 -23.90
N GLY A 132 2.42 0.68 -22.76
CA GLY A 132 3.07 -0.61 -22.70
C GLY A 132 2.22 -1.63 -23.46
N VAL A 133 2.71 -2.01 -24.65
CA VAL A 133 2.30 -3.19 -25.44
C VAL A 133 2.36 -4.45 -24.58
#